data_AF-A0A430UXU4-F1
#
_entry.id   AF-A0A430UXU4-F1
#
_cell.length_a   1.000
_cell.length_b   1.000
_cell.length_c   1.000
_cell.angle_alpha   90.00
_cell.angle_beta   90.00
_cell.angle_gamma   90.00
#
_symmetry.space_group_name_H-M   'P 1'
#
loop_
_entity.id
_entity.type
_entity.pdbx_description
1 polymer ?
#
loop_
_entity_poly.entity_id
_entity_poly.type
_entity_poly.pdbx_seq_one_letter_code
_entity_poly.pdbx_strand_id
1 'polypeptide(L)' 'RSFATQLFFPEEVQRQVYAQPPYAERGMPRIGNRQDMIFRADLLLALKPEGEGYGGSFVLTLPF' A
#
# COMPACT_ATOMS: atom_id res chain seq x y z
N ARG A 1 14.23 20.53 -10.08
CA ARG A 1 13.92 20.04 -8.70
C ARG A 1 13.14 18.75 -8.84
N SER A 2 13.47 17.69 -8.11
CA SER A 2 12.74 16.41 -8.13
C SER A 2 12.05 16.18 -6.79
N PHE A 3 10.89 15.53 -6.84
CA PHE A 3 10.15 15.07 -5.67
C PHE A 3 10.16 13.54 -5.66
N ALA A 4 10.51 12.96 -4.51
CA ALA A 4 10.51 11.52 -4.29
C ALA A 4 9.72 11.23 -3.02
N THR A 5 8.82 10.25 -3.10
CA THR A 5 7.99 9.79 -2.00
C THR A 5 7.73 8.29 -2.12
N GLN A 6 6.98 7.74 -1.18
CA GLN A 6 6.51 6.35 -1.19
C GLN A 6 4.99 6.32 -1.06
N LEU A 7 4.38 5.23 -1.51
CA LEU A 7 2.95 4.97 -1.34
C LEU A 7 2.79 3.72 -0.48
N PHE A 8 1.80 3.73 0.40
CA PHE A 8 1.52 2.65 1.32
C PHE A 8 0.20 1.96 0.95
N PHE A 9 0.11 0.67 1.28
CA PHE A 9 -1.10 -0.13 1.07
C PHE A 9 -1.89 -0.23 2.36
N PRO A 10 -3.24 -0.21 2.34
CA PRO A 10 -4.04 -0.51 3.51
C PRO A 10 -3.76 -1.92 4.05
N GLU A 11 -3.64 -2.08 5.36
CA GLU A 11 -3.32 -3.39 6.00
C GLU A 11 -4.39 -4.46 5.70
N GLU A 12 -5.64 -4.05 5.49
CA GLU A 12 -6.73 -4.95 5.08
C GLU A 12 -6.49 -5.56 3.69
N VAL A 13 -6.08 -4.73 2.73
CA VAL A 13 -5.78 -5.18 1.36
C VAL A 13 -4.51 -6.02 1.36
N GLN A 14 -3.48 -5.61 2.10
CA GLN A 14 -2.27 -6.41 2.26
C GLN A 14 -2.60 -7.80 2.80
N ARG A 15 -3.49 -7.90 3.80
CA ARG A 15 -3.89 -9.20 4.34
C ARG A 15 -4.54 -10.11 3.29
N GLN A 16 -5.38 -9.55 2.42
CA GLN A 16 -6.03 -10.29 1.33
C GLN A 16 -5.02 -10.77 0.28
N VAL A 17 -4.06 -9.92 -0.08
CA VAL A 17 -3.00 -10.26 -1.06
C VAL A 17 -2.07 -11.33 -0.50
N TYR A 18 -1.63 -11.18 0.76
CA TYR A 18 -0.73 -12.14 1.41
C TYR A 18 -1.39 -13.49 1.73
N ALA A 19 -2.72 -13.61 1.63
CA ALA A 19 -3.42 -14.88 1.70
C ALA A 19 -3.39 -15.67 0.39
N GLN A 20 -2.89 -15.09 -0.71
CA GLN A 20 -2.86 -15.70 -2.05
C GLN A 20 -1.42 -16.02 -2.49
N PRO A 21 -1.19 -17.07 -3.30
CA PRO A 21 0.10 -17.32 -3.92
C PRO A 21 0.54 -16.14 -4.82
N PRO A 22 1.84 -15.86 -4.95
CA PRO A 22 2.96 -16.52 -4.27
C PRO A 22 3.23 -15.98 -2.86
N TYR A 23 2.55 -14.92 -2.44
CA TYR A 23 2.80 -14.25 -1.15
C TYR A 23 2.45 -15.11 0.06
N ALA A 24 1.45 -15.98 -0.08
CA ALA A 24 1.06 -16.95 0.94
C ALA A 24 2.21 -17.88 1.35
N GLU A 25 3.13 -18.21 0.43
CA GLU A 25 4.30 -19.06 0.73
C GLU A 25 5.29 -18.37 1.67
N ARG A 26 5.40 -17.04 1.56
CA ARG A 26 6.28 -16.21 2.39
C ARG A 26 5.62 -15.80 3.71
N GLY A 27 4.30 -15.72 3.75
CA GLY A 27 3.54 -15.23 4.90
C GLY A 27 3.63 -13.71 5.08
N MET A 28 2.92 -13.20 6.10
CA MET A 28 2.79 -11.76 6.34
C MET A 28 4.14 -11.05 6.56
N PRO A 29 4.26 -9.77 6.13
CA PRO A 29 5.37 -8.93 6.54
C PRO A 29 5.44 -8.82 8.07
N ARG A 30 6.67 -8.75 8.61
CA ARG A 30 6.90 -8.57 10.05
C ARG A 30 6.56 -7.16 10.55
N ILE A 31 6.58 -6.18 9.65
CA ILE A 31 6.36 -4.76 9.95
C ILE A 31 5.08 -4.35 9.24
N GLY A 32 4.07 -3.95 10.02
CA GLY A 32 2.86 -3.31 9.52
C GLY A 32 3.02 -1.79 9.43
N ASN A 33 2.03 -1.10 8.84
CA ASN A 33 2.07 0.35 8.65
C ASN A 33 2.26 1.10 9.98
N ARG A 34 1.61 0.65 11.06
CA ARG A 34 1.75 1.29 12.39
C ARG A 34 3.13 1.14 13.02
N GLN A 35 3.93 0.17 12.55
CA GLN A 35 5.27 -0.12 13.08
C GLN A 35 6.37 0.41 12.17
N ASP A 36 6.03 0.85 10.96
CA ASP A 36 6.96 1.40 10.00
C ASP A 36 7.22 2.89 10.29
N MET A 37 8.48 3.23 10.56
CA MET A 37 8.89 4.59 10.94
C MET A 37 8.71 5.62 9.82
N ILE A 38 8.61 5.19 8.56
CA ILE A 38 8.39 6.11 7.42
C ILE A 38 6.92 6.16 6.98
N PHE A 39 6.03 5.39 7.63
CA PHE A 39 4.62 5.39 7.30
C PHE A 39 4.00 6.77 7.46
N ARG A 40 3.23 7.17 6.45
CA ARG A 40 2.34 8.33 6.54
C ARG A 40 0.96 7.99 6.01
N ALA A 41 -0.06 8.29 6.80
CA ALA A 41 -1.44 7.93 6.50
C ALA A 41 -2.00 8.64 5.27
N ASP A 42 -1.51 9.85 4.97
CA ASP A 42 -1.86 10.62 3.77
C ASP A 42 -1.26 10.04 2.47
N LEU A 43 -0.35 9.07 2.58
CA LEU A 43 0.28 8.37 1.45
C LEU A 43 -0.34 6.97 1.22
N LEU A 44 -1.47 6.65 1.88
CA LEU A 44 -2.21 5.41 1.65
C LEU A 44 -2.95 5.43 0.31
N LEU A 45 -2.83 4.34 -0.44
CA LEU A 45 -3.62 4.12 -1.65
C LEU A 45 -5.09 3.86 -1.31
N ALA A 46 -5.99 4.60 -1.95
CA ALA A 46 -7.42 4.29 -1.95
C ALA A 46 -7.67 3.15 -2.96
N LEU A 47 -7.66 1.92 -2.47
CA LEU A 47 -7.85 0.72 -3.27
C LEU A 47 -9.29 0.21 -3.22
N LYS A 48 -9.78 -0.27 -4.36
CA LYS A 48 -11.06 -0.99 -4.48
C LYS A 48 -10.84 -2.27 -5.28
N PRO A 49 -11.55 -3.37 -4.99
CA PRO A 49 -11.53 -4.55 -5.84
C PRO A 49 -11.93 -4.19 -7.28
N GLU A 50 -11.19 -4.71 -8.25
CA GLU A 50 -11.43 -4.51 -9.68
C GLU A 50 -10.98 -5.75 -10.46
N GLY A 51 -11.95 -6.53 -10.96
CA GLY A 51 -11.69 -7.82 -11.59
C GLY A 51 -10.99 -8.78 -10.63
N GLU A 52 -9.89 -9.37 -11.09
CA GLU A 52 -9.03 -10.27 -10.29
C GLU A 52 -8.04 -9.51 -9.39
N GLY A 53 -8.06 -8.17 -9.38
CA GLY A 53 -7.11 -7.34 -8.66
C GLY A 53 -7.75 -6.14 -7.96
N TYR A 54 -7.00 -5.03 -7.91
CA TYR A 54 -7.43 -3.79 -7.26
C TYR A 54 -7.14 -2.60 -8.17
N GLY A 55 -8.11 -1.71 -8.27
CA GLY A 55 -7.94 -0.37 -8.81
C GLY A 55 -7.54 0.60 -7.72
N GLY A 56 -6.60 1.49 -8.00
CA GLY A 56 -6.10 2.48 -7.05
C GLY A 56 -5.93 3.86 -7.66
N SER A 57 -6.28 4.89 -6.90
CA SER A 57 -6.01 6.29 -7.26
C SER A 57 -5.32 7.02 -6.11
N PHE A 58 -4.41 7.93 -6.45
CA PHE A 58 -3.72 8.78 -5.50
C PHE A 58 -3.57 10.20 -6.07
N VAL A 59 -3.89 11.22 -5.28
CA VAL A 59 -3.76 12.61 -5.70
C VAL A 59 -2.43 13.16 -5.19
N LEU A 60 -1.51 13.46 -6.10
CA LEU A 60 -0.24 14.09 -5.77
C LEU A 60 -0.33 15.61 -5.96
N THR A 61 -0.13 16.36 -4.87
CA THR A 61 -0.02 17.82 -4.92
C THR A 61 1.44 18.23 -4.77
N LEU A 62 1.97 19.00 -5.72
CA LEU A 62 3.34 19.51 -5.68
C LEU A 62 3.33 21.00 -5.32
N PRO A 63 4.23 21.48 -4.43
CA PRO A 63 4.38 22.91 -4.21
C PRO A 63 4.97 23.57 -5.46
N PHE A 64 4.29 24.61 -5.95
CA PHE A 64 4.73 25.45 -7.07
C PHE A 64 5.84 26.40 -6.65
#